data_AF-A0A1M4SZK9-F1
#
_entry.id   AF-A0A1M4SZK9-F1
#
_cell.length_a   1.000
_cell.length_b   1.000
_cell.length_c   1.000
_cell.angle_alpha   90.00
_cell.angle_beta   90.00
_cell.angle_gamma   90.00
#
_symmetry.space_group_name_H-M   'P 1'
#
loop_
_entity.id
_entity.type
_entity.pdbx_description
1 polymer ?
#
loop_
_entity_poly.entity_id
_entity_poly.type
_entity_poly.pdbx_seq_one_letter_code
_entity_poly.pdbx_strand_id
1 'polypeptide(L)'
;MRKIFFISAVSLFFQIPVTSAQGLIEGKCSIVIENLRNYYQNDSLAIEYFKSAYVIDDLKIQNHIYVKKTGEVLSFFLLPENKNLTCSFRGWRNQKDLIIK
;
A
#
# COMPACT_ATOMS: atom_id res chain seq x y z
N MET A 1 53.89 23.80 5.38
CA MET A 1 53.19 22.66 4.74
C MET A 1 52.45 21.87 5.80
N ARG A 2 51.12 21.83 5.75
CA ARG A 2 50.28 20.71 6.24
C ARG A 2 48.84 20.97 5.79
N LYS A 3 48.41 20.22 4.78
CA LYS A 3 47.04 20.15 4.27
C LYS A 3 46.24 19.33 5.29
N ILE A 4 45.19 19.90 5.89
CA ILE A 4 44.24 19.15 6.70
C ILE A 4 43.06 18.85 5.78
N PHE A 5 42.88 17.56 5.48
CA PHE A 5 41.82 17.05 4.64
C PHE A 5 40.50 17.05 5.41
N PHE A 6 39.50 17.71 4.84
CA PHE A 6 38.08 17.47 5.10
C PHE A 6 37.74 16.03 4.71
N ILE A 7 37.20 15.24 5.63
CA ILE A 7 36.31 14.13 5.27
C ILE A 7 35.13 14.17 6.24
N SER A 8 34.04 14.75 5.72
CA SER A 8 32.72 14.77 6.33
C SER A 8 32.11 13.36 6.20
N ALA A 9 32.01 12.62 7.31
CA ALA A 9 31.27 11.37 7.35
C ALA A 9 29.83 11.67 7.76
N VAL A 10 29.05 12.25 6.84
CA VAL A 10 27.58 12.29 6.95
C VAL A 10 27.10 10.85 6.79
N SER A 11 26.98 10.16 7.92
CA SER A 11 26.27 8.89 7.99
C SER A 11 24.80 9.21 7.77
N LEU A 12 24.35 9.13 6.52
CA LEU A 12 22.93 9.08 6.16
C LEU A 12 22.38 7.79 6.74
N PHE A 13 21.92 7.88 7.99
CA PHE A 13 20.99 6.94 8.58
C PHE A 13 19.69 7.01 7.76
N PHE A 14 19.63 6.32 6.63
CA PHE A 14 18.37 5.90 6.05
C PHE A 14 17.78 4.86 7.00
N GLN A 15 17.10 5.34 8.04
CA GLN A 15 16.12 4.57 8.77
C GLN A 15 15.01 4.27 7.77
N ILE A 16 15.13 3.17 7.03
CA ILE A 16 13.99 2.57 6.34
C ILE A 16 13.14 2.00 7.49
N PRO A 17 11.98 2.57 7.84
CA PRO A 17 11.10 1.90 8.78
C PRO A 17 10.71 0.58 8.11
N VAL A 18 11.23 -0.52 8.64
CA VAL A 18 10.73 -1.86 8.35
C VAL A 18 9.39 -1.93 9.07
N THR A 19 8.35 -1.32 8.49
CA THR A 19 6.99 -1.61 8.89
C THR A 19 6.76 -3.06 8.54
N SER A 20 6.85 -3.90 9.56
CA SER A 20 6.35 -5.26 9.54
C SER A 20 5.03 -5.28 8.79
N ALA A 21 4.91 -6.15 7.79
CA ALA A 21 3.66 -6.47 7.11
C ALA A 21 2.67 -7.18 8.06
N GLN A 22 2.43 -6.60 9.23
CA GLN A 22 1.26 -6.85 10.05
C GLN A 22 0.09 -6.41 9.17
N GLY A 23 -0.64 -7.41 8.67
CA GLY A 23 -1.65 -7.23 7.62
C GLY A 23 -2.48 -5.99 7.90
N LEU A 24 -2.33 -4.98 7.04
CA LEU A 24 -3.07 -3.73 7.16
C LEU A 24 -4.55 -4.08 7.07
N ILE A 25 -5.23 -3.99 8.20
CA ILE A 25 -6.64 -4.34 8.32
C ILE A 25 -7.50 -3.29 7.59
N GLU A 26 -7.12 -2.02 7.70
CA GLU A 26 -7.69 -0.91 6.94
C GLU A 26 -6.63 0.17 6.71
N GLY A 27 -6.84 1.03 5.71
CA GLY A 27 -5.95 2.16 5.44
C GLY A 27 -6.13 2.72 4.04
N LYS A 28 -5.21 3.62 3.65
CA LYS A 28 -5.18 4.17 2.28
C LYS A 28 -4.82 3.05 1.29
N CYS A 29 -5.60 2.92 0.21
CA CYS A 29 -5.39 1.92 -0.83
C CYS A 29 -3.98 1.97 -1.42
N SER A 30 -3.47 3.19 -1.66
CA SER A 30 -2.13 3.41 -2.18
C SER A 30 -1.04 2.82 -1.28
N ILE A 31 -1.15 3.01 0.03
CA ILE A 31 -0.20 2.48 1.02
C ILE A 31 -0.31 0.95 1.10
N VAL A 32 -1.54 0.40 1.11
CA VAL A 32 -1.73 -1.05 1.11
C VAL A 32 -1.10 -1.69 -0.11
N ILE A 33 -1.36 -1.14 -1.31
CA ILE A 33 -0.78 -1.64 -2.56
C ILE A 33 0.74 -1.54 -2.54
N GLU A 34 1.31 -0.42 -2.10
CA GLU A 34 2.76 -0.25 -1.98
C GLU A 34 3.40 -1.30 -1.07
N ASN A 35 2.79 -1.55 0.09
CA ASN A 35 3.27 -2.58 1.01
C ASN A 35 3.17 -4.00 0.42
N LEU A 36 2.08 -4.31 -0.29
CA LEU A 36 1.96 -5.60 -0.97
C LEU A 36 3.00 -5.76 -2.08
N ARG A 37 3.30 -4.70 -2.83
CA ARG A 37 4.37 -4.72 -3.84
C ARG A 37 5.74 -4.95 -3.21
N ASN A 38 6.03 -4.26 -2.11
CA ASN A 38 7.27 -4.44 -1.36
C ASN A 38 7.38 -5.84 -0.74
N TYR A 39 6.26 -6.45 -0.33
CA TYR A 39 6.25 -7.79 0.22
C TYR A 39 6.45 -8.88 -0.87
N TYR A 40 5.65 -8.83 -1.94
CA TYR A 40 5.68 -9.85 -2.98
C TYR A 40 6.79 -9.67 -4.02
N GLN A 41 7.38 -8.47 -4.11
CA GLN A 41 8.35 -8.10 -5.14
C GLN A 41 7.85 -8.39 -6.58
N ASN A 42 6.53 -8.41 -6.76
CA ASN A 42 5.85 -8.72 -8.01
C ASN A 42 4.52 -7.98 -8.07
N ASP A 43 4.40 -7.06 -9.03
CA ASP A 43 3.22 -6.21 -9.17
C ASP A 43 1.94 -7.01 -9.47
N SER A 44 2.04 -8.08 -10.26
CA SER A 44 0.87 -8.90 -10.60
C SER A 44 0.34 -9.65 -9.38
N LEU A 45 1.22 -10.30 -8.62
CA LEU A 45 0.84 -10.99 -7.38
C LEU A 45 0.29 -10.02 -6.34
N ALA A 46 0.92 -8.85 -6.18
CA ALA A 46 0.46 -7.83 -5.24
C ALA A 46 -0.96 -7.34 -5.58
N ILE A 47 -1.25 -7.08 -6.85
CA ILE A 47 -2.57 -6.62 -7.29
C ILE A 47 -3.61 -7.74 -7.25
N GLU A 48 -3.26 -8.98 -7.61
CA GLU A 48 -4.15 -10.13 -7.47
C GLU A 48 -4.54 -10.36 -6.00
N TYR A 49 -3.56 -10.31 -5.10
CA TYR A 49 -3.81 -10.40 -3.66
C TYR A 49 -4.66 -9.24 -3.16
N PHE A 50 -4.36 -8.01 -3.58
CA PHE A 50 -5.18 -6.84 -3.22
C PHE A 50 -6.65 -7.04 -3.61
N LYS A 51 -6.92 -7.44 -4.86
CA LYS A 51 -8.30 -7.64 -5.35
C LYS A 51 -9.04 -8.76 -4.60
N SER A 52 -8.33 -9.83 -4.23
CA SER A 52 -8.93 -10.98 -3.56
C SER A 52 -9.15 -10.74 -2.07
N ALA A 53 -8.25 -10.03 -1.40
CA ALA A 53 -8.24 -9.90 0.05
C ALA A 53 -8.80 -8.57 0.58
N TYR A 54 -8.83 -7.51 -0.24
CA TYR A 54 -9.28 -6.19 0.16
C TYR A 54 -10.61 -5.80 -0.51
N VAL A 55 -11.24 -4.78 0.07
CA VAL A 55 -12.44 -4.08 -0.42
C VAL A 55 -12.11 -2.60 -0.44
N ILE A 56 -12.44 -1.90 -1.52
CA ILE A 56 -12.38 -0.43 -1.53
C ILE A 56 -13.71 0.08 -0.97
N ASP A 57 -13.66 1.06 -0.06
CA ASP A 57 -14.87 1.52 0.61
C ASP A 57 -15.89 2.14 -0.36
N ASP A 58 -15.41 2.79 -1.43
CA ASP A 58 -16.24 3.14 -2.58
C ASP A 58 -16.44 1.94 -3.51
N LEU A 59 -17.64 1.36 -3.46
CA LEU A 59 -18.02 0.20 -4.27
C LEU A 59 -18.05 0.48 -5.78
N LYS A 60 -18.35 1.73 -6.21
CA LYS A 60 -18.34 2.07 -7.64
C LYS A 60 -16.91 2.03 -8.17
N ILE A 61 -15.98 2.60 -7.40
CA ILE A 61 -14.55 2.56 -7.73
C ILE A 61 -14.05 1.12 -7.71
N GLN A 62 -14.42 0.32 -6.71
CA GLN A 62 -14.05 -1.09 -6.67
C GLN A 62 -14.43 -1.85 -7.95
N ASN A 63 -15.71 -1.78 -8.32
CA ASN A 63 -16.22 -2.49 -9.49
C ASN A 63 -15.53 -2.03 -10.78
N HIS A 64 -15.19 -0.74 -10.87
CA HIS A 64 -14.45 -0.20 -12.00
C HIS A 64 -13.00 -0.70 -12.04
N ILE A 65 -12.30 -0.75 -10.90
CA ILE A 65 -10.86 -1.04 -10.82
C ILE A 65 -10.55 -2.54 -10.82
N TYR A 66 -11.43 -3.38 -10.27
CA TYR A 66 -11.11 -4.80 -10.10
C TYR A 66 -11.09 -5.57 -11.43
N VAL A 67 -11.74 -5.04 -12.46
CA VAL A 67 -11.70 -5.58 -13.83
C VAL A 67 -10.50 -5.09 -14.65
N LYS A 68 -9.71 -4.14 -14.13
CA LYS A 68 -8.58 -3.54 -14.86
C LYS A 68 -7.30 -4.37 -14.78
N LYS A 69 -6.40 -4.18 -15.75
CA LYS A 69 -5.07 -4.82 -15.75
C LYS A 69 -4.20 -4.24 -14.63
N THR A 70 -3.19 -4.99 -14.20
CA THR A 70 -2.24 -4.61 -13.13
C THR A 70 -1.72 -3.18 -13.28
N GLY A 71 -1.21 -2.82 -14.47
CA GLY A 71 -0.69 -1.47 -14.72
C GLY A 71 -1.75 -0.37 -14.57
N GLU A 72 -2.98 -0.60 -15.04
CA GLU A 72 -4.08 0.37 -14.91
C GLU A 72 -4.47 0.57 -13.44
N VAL A 73 -4.50 -0.51 -12.65
CA VAL A 73 -4.77 -0.43 -11.20
C VAL A 73 -3.69 0.41 -10.51
N LEU A 74 -2.41 0.16 -10.81
CA LEU A 74 -1.30 0.93 -10.24
C LEU A 74 -1.38 2.41 -10.65
N SER A 75 -1.55 2.69 -11.94
CA SER A 75 -1.67 4.06 -12.45
C SER A 75 -2.84 4.80 -11.80
N PHE A 76 -3.98 4.14 -11.60
CA PHE A 76 -5.13 4.73 -10.95
C PHE A 76 -4.81 5.24 -9.53
N PHE A 77 -4.11 4.46 -8.71
CA PHE A 77 -3.77 4.86 -7.34
C PHE A 77 -2.59 5.83 -7.22
N LEU A 78 -1.87 6.10 -8.32
CA LEU A 78 -0.86 7.15 -8.38
C LEU A 78 -1.47 8.55 -8.54
N LEU A 79 -2.70 8.63 -9.07
CA LEU A 79 -3.39 9.88 -9.30
C LEU A 79 -3.71 10.61 -7.97
N PRO A 80 -3.43 11.91 -7.85
CA PRO A 80 -3.66 12.68 -6.62
C PRO A 80 -5.07 12.55 -6.05
N GLU A 81 -6.09 12.56 -6.90
CA GLU A 81 -7.50 12.42 -6.55
C GLU A 81 -7.84 11.09 -5.89
N ASN A 82 -7.06 10.03 -6.17
CA ASN A 82 -7.29 8.67 -5.68
C ASN A 82 -6.44 8.33 -4.46
N LYS A 83 -5.50 9.21 -4.05
CA LYS A 83 -4.60 8.95 -2.91
C LYS A 83 -5.31 8.83 -1.57
N ASN A 84 -6.51 9.39 -1.44
CA ASN A 84 -7.29 9.39 -0.21
C ASN A 84 -8.32 8.24 -0.14
N LEU A 85 -8.38 7.38 -1.16
CA LEU A 85 -9.26 6.22 -1.14
C LEU A 85 -8.83 5.23 -0.06
N THR A 86 -9.81 4.74 0.69
CA THR A 86 -9.60 3.78 1.77
C THR A 86 -10.03 2.38 1.34
N CYS A 87 -9.29 1.38 1.82
CA CYS A 87 -9.62 -0.02 1.67
C CYS A 87 -9.51 -0.74 3.00
N SER A 88 -10.27 -1.82 3.12
CA SER A 88 -10.28 -2.70 4.28
C SER A 88 -10.13 -4.15 3.86
N PHE A 89 -9.51 -4.96 4.71
CA PHE A 89 -9.38 -6.39 4.54
C PHE A 89 -10.77 -7.04 4.66
N ARG A 90 -11.16 -7.86 3.68
CA ARG A 90 -12.50 -8.49 3.59
C ARG A 90 -12.91 -9.22 4.86
N GLY A 91 -11.97 -9.96 5.48
CA GLY A 91 -12.24 -10.73 6.70
C GLY A 91 -12.59 -9.87 7.92
N TRP A 92 -12.18 -8.60 7.94
CA TRP A 92 -12.42 -7.71 9.09
C TRP A 92 -13.76 -6.97 9.03
N ARG A 93 -14.25 -6.66 7.82
CA ARG A 93 -15.56 -5.99 7.65
C ARG A 93 -16.70 -6.84 8.25
N ASN A 94 -16.65 -8.17 8.04
CA ASN A 94 -17.64 -9.10 8.60
C ASN A 94 -17.62 -9.19 10.14
N GLN A 95 -16.50 -8.87 10.81
CA GLN A 95 -16.45 -8.85 12.28
C GLN A 95 -17.07 -7.58 12.87
N LYS A 96 -16.90 -6.42 12.22
CA LYS A 96 -17.51 -5.16 12.68
C LYS A 96 -19.05 -5.24 12.67
N ASP A 97 -19.64 -5.87 11.67
CA ASP A 97 -21.10 -6.06 11.56
C ASP A 97 -21.68 -7.06 12.58
N LEU A 98 -20.83 -7.86 13.23
CA LEU A 98 -21.22 -8.80 14.29
C LEU A 98 -21.15 -8.20 15.70
N ILE A 99 -20.46 -7.08 15.89
CA ILE A 99 -20.27 -6.42 17.20
C ILE A 99 -21.39 -5.40 17.48
N ILE A 100 -22.19 -5.02 16.47
CA ILE A 100 -23.31 -4.08 16.58
C ILE A 100 -24.66 -4.82 16.57
N LYS A 101 -24.77 -5.94 17.29
CA LYS A 101 -26.04 -6.60 17.61
C LYS A 101 -26.22 -6.80 19.10
#